data_AF-A0A7W7QEE7-F1
#
_entry.id   AF-A0A7W7QEE7-F1
#
_cell.length_a   1.000
_cell.length_b   1.000
_cell.length_c   1.000
_cell.angle_alpha   90.00
_cell.angle_beta   90.00
_cell.angle_gamma   90.00
#
_symmetry.space_group_name_H-M   'P 1'
#
loop_
_entity.id
_entity.type
_entity.pdbx_description
1 polymer ?
#
loop_
_entity_poly.entity_id
_entity_poly.type
_entity_poly.pdbx_seq_one_letter_code
_entity_poly.pdbx_strand_id
1 'polypeptide(L)' 'MFGTVRTLPDGRVELRFERWFPHSCDKVWRALTSADELRAWFVEILDCDRSELTFSPGRG' A
#
# COMPACT_ATOMS: atom_id res chain seq x y z
N MET A 1 -10.63 11.14 7.08
CA MET A 1 -9.41 11.32 6.28
C MET A 1 -9.75 10.92 4.87
N PHE A 2 -9.58 11.82 3.89
CA PHE A 2 -9.89 11.54 2.49
C PHE A 2 -8.59 11.63 1.67
N GLY A 3 -8.38 10.65 0.79
CA GLY A 3 -7.27 10.68 -0.17
C GLY A 3 -7.59 11.57 -1.38
N THR A 4 -6.66 11.65 -2.32
CA THR A 4 -6.90 12.28 -3.63
C THR A 4 -6.95 11.23 -4.73
N VAL A 5 -7.73 11.54 -5.76
CA VAL A 5 -7.88 10.74 -6.98
C VAL A 5 -7.52 11.64 -8.16
N ARG A 6 -6.64 11.17 -9.05
CA ARG A 6 -6.24 11.87 -10.27
C ARG A 6 -6.23 10.92 -11.46
N THR A 7 -6.90 11.30 -12.55
CA THR A 7 -6.78 10.60 -13.83
C THR A 7 -5.55 11.12 -14.58
N LEU A 8 -4.69 10.21 -15.04
CA LEU A 8 -3.49 10.50 -15.81
C LEU A 8 -3.80 10.59 -17.30
N PRO A 9 -2.96 11.27 -18.11
CA PRO A 9 -3.19 11.43 -19.55
C PRO A 9 -3.26 10.12 -20.35
N ASP A 10 -2.67 9.04 -19.83
CA ASP A 10 -2.70 7.70 -20.43
C ASP A 10 -3.92 6.87 -19.99
N GLY A 11 -4.88 7.49 -19.28
CA GLY A 11 -6.11 6.86 -18.80
C GLY A 11 -5.97 6.10 -17.48
N ARG A 12 -4.77 6.02 -16.88
CA ARG A 12 -4.60 5.41 -15.55
C ARG A 12 -5.12 6.31 -14.44
N VAL A 13 -5.46 5.72 -13.29
CA VAL A 13 -5.90 6.45 -12.08
C VAL A 13 -4.80 6.37 -11.02
N GLU A 14 -4.43 7.53 -10.48
CA GLU A 14 -3.56 7.67 -9.32
C GLU A 14 -4.41 7.93 -8.07
N LEU A 15 -4.20 7.11 -7.04
CA LEU A 15 -4.79 7.27 -5.71
C LEU A 15 -3.68 7.63 -4.71
N ARG A 16 -3.86 8.69 -3.93
CA ARG A 16 -2.90 9.10 -2.89
C ARG A 16 -3.58 9.20 -1.53
N PHE A 17 -2.99 8.54 -0.54
CA PHE A 17 -3.40 8.59 0.87
C PHE A 17 -2.20 8.98 1.72
N GLU A 18 -2.40 9.88 2.69
CA GLU A 18 -1.36 10.32 3.63
C GLU A 18 -1.86 10.19 5.06
N ARG A 19 -1.19 9.37 5.87
CA ARG A 19 -1.55 9.14 7.27
C ARG A 19 -0.36 9.31 8.18
N TRP A 20 -0.59 9.98 9.31
CA TRP A 20 0.35 10.01 10.42
C TRP A 20 0.14 8.80 11.33
N PHE A 21 1.23 8.10 11.64
CA PHE A 21 1.24 7.00 12.59
C PHE A 21 2.11 7.35 13.80
N PRO A 22 1.61 7.19 15.05
CA PRO A 22 2.39 7.42 16.26
C PRO A 22 3.31 6.21 16.55
N HIS A 23 4.04 5.73 15.53
CA HIS A 23 4.90 4.56 15.57
C HIS A 23 6.22 4.89 14.87
N SER A 24 7.30 4.20 15.25
CA SER A 24 8.59 4.34 14.57
C SER A 24 8.50 3.87 13.12
N CYS A 25 9.37 4.41 12.26
CA CYS A 25 9.48 3.99 10.86
C CYS A 25 9.70 2.48 10.74
N ASP A 26 10.55 1.88 11.58
CA ASP A 26 10.82 0.43 11.57
C ASP A 26 9.57 -0.41 11.85
N LYS A 27 8.71 0.04 12.78
CA LYS A 27 7.45 -0.66 13.09
C LYS A 27 6.49 -0.59 11.92
N VAL A 28 6.35 0.59 11.31
CA VAL A 28 5.49 0.77 10.12
C VAL A 28 6.04 -0.06 8.95
N TRP A 29 7.35 -0.06 8.75
CA TRP A 29 8.00 -0.83 7.70
C TRP A 29 7.79 -2.33 7.87
N ARG A 30 7.94 -2.86 9.08
CA ARG A 30 7.68 -4.28 9.37
C ARG A 30 6.22 -4.65 9.09
N ALA A 31 5.27 -3.78 9.44
CA ALA A 31 3.86 -4.01 9.15
C ALA A 31 3.54 -4.07 7.65
N LEU A 32 4.36 -3.44 6.80
CA LEU A 32 4.22 -3.43 5.34
C LEU A 32 5.00 -4.53 4.63
N THR A 33 5.98 -5.17 5.28
CA THR A 33 6.94 -6.08 4.62
C THR A 33 7.01 -7.48 5.23
N SER A 34 6.60 -7.65 6.49
CA SER A 34 6.52 -8.97 7.11
C SER A 34 5.24 -9.68 6.67
N ALA A 35 5.36 -10.91 6.17
CA ALA A 35 4.22 -11.70 5.73
C ALA A 35 3.20 -11.95 6.84
N ASP A 36 3.65 -12.23 8.07
CA ASP A 36 2.77 -12.49 9.21
C ASP A 36 2.01 -11.22 9.64
N GLU A 37 2.66 -10.05 9.60
CA GLU A 37 2.02 -8.78 9.94
C GLU A 37 1.04 -8.36 8.83
N LEU A 38 1.43 -8.51 7.56
CA LEU A 38 0.53 -8.27 6.42
C LEU A 38 -0.72 -9.16 6.52
N ARG A 39 -0.57 -10.44 6.87
CA ARG A 39 -1.70 -11.35 7.08
C ARG A 39 -2.68 -10.87 8.14
N ALA A 40 -2.20 -10.19 9.16
CA ALA A 40 -3.05 -9.72 10.26
C ALA A 40 -3.95 -8.54 9.89
N TRP A 41 -3.63 -7.72 8.88
CA TRP A 41 -4.42 -6.51 8.56
C TRP A 41 -4.77 -6.33 7.07
N PHE A 42 -4.03 -6.93 6.16
CA PHE A 42 -4.20 -6.78 4.71
C PHE A 42 -4.97 -7.95 4.08
N VAL A 43 -4.85 -9.15 4.64
CA VAL A 43 -5.26 -10.42 3.99
C VAL A 43 -6.75 -10.75 4.14
N GLU A 44 -7.53 -10.04 4.96
CA GLU A 44 -9.00 -10.11 4.81
C GLU A 44 -9.48 -9.62 3.43
N ILE A 45 -8.66 -8.85 2.70
CA ILE A 45 -9.05 -8.18 1.44
C ILE A 45 -8.42 -8.83 0.20
N LEU A 46 -7.34 -9.61 0.33
CA LEU A 46 -6.58 -10.19 -0.78
C LEU A 46 -6.13 -11.62 -0.45
N ASP A 47 -6.34 -12.56 -1.39
CA ASP A 47 -5.72 -13.88 -1.36
C ASP A 47 -4.21 -13.72 -1.61
N CYS A 48 -3.47 -13.52 -0.53
CA CYS A 48 -2.05 -13.14 -0.57
C CYS A 48 -1.17 -14.26 -1.14
N ASP A 49 -1.63 -15.50 -1.07
CA ASP A 49 -0.91 -16.65 -1.64
C ASP A 49 -1.10 -16.73 -3.17
N ARG A 50 -2.13 -16.07 -3.72
CA ARG A 50 -2.45 -16.06 -5.16
C ARG A 50 -2.10 -14.75 -5.87
N SER A 51 -1.98 -13.64 -5.15
CA SER A 51 -1.88 -12.31 -5.75
C SER A 51 -0.44 -11.90 -6.06
N GLU A 52 -0.08 -11.85 -7.34
CA GLU A 52 1.19 -11.26 -7.78
C GLU A 52 1.11 -9.72 -7.75
N LEU A 53 1.64 -9.11 -6.69
CA LEU A 53 1.78 -7.66 -6.61
C LEU A 53 3.05 -7.22 -7.35
N THR A 54 2.88 -6.78 -8.60
CA THR A 54 3.99 -6.18 -9.36
C THR A 54 4.08 -4.69 -9.04
N PHE A 55 5.12 -4.30 -8.28
CA PHE A 55 5.41 -2.89 -8.02
C PHE A 55 6.19 -2.31 -9.21
N SER A 56 5.67 -1.23 -9.79
CA SER A 56 6.46 -0.42 -10.73
C SER A 56 7.37 0.52 -9.94
N PRO A 57 8.64 0.71 -10.35
CA PRO A 57 9.51 1.70 -9.71
C PRO A 57 8.84 3.08 -9.82
N GLY A 58 8.67 3.75 -8.68
CA GLY A 58 8.11 5.11 -8.64
C GLY A 58 8.98 6.06 -9.44
N ARG A 59 8.37 6.87 -10.33
CA ARG A 59 9.10 7.97 -10.97
C ARG A 59 9.39 9.03 -9.92
N GLY A 60 10.68 9.24 -9.64
CA GLY A 60 11.17 10.42 -8.92
C GLY A 60 11.09 11.68 -9.76
#